data_AF-A0A1I8NQI3-F1
#
_entry.id   AF-A0A1I8NQI3-F1
#
_cell.length_a   1.000
_cell.length_b   1.000
_cell.length_c   1.000
_cell.angle_alpha   90.00
_cell.angle_beta   90.00
_cell.angle_gamma   90.00
#
_symmetry.space_group_name_H-M   'P 1'
#
loop_
_entity.id
_entity.type
_entity.pdbx_description
1 polymer ?
#
loop_
_entity_poly.entity_id
_entity_poly.type
_entity_poly.pdbx_seq_one_letter_code
_entity_poly.pdbx_strand_id
1 'polypeptide(L)'
;MLRCHSADYVTASQILPDLYFCYLSNSRDYQNDSSQEKMLKLTKFITQNAPVLILASGVRSVSFSALKYSNATAAVAAGVNSNVSTNADEPIEMPNPFEKERKVCILCKHNIIPDYKNIKLLSQFQSPYTGRIYGRHITGLCKQKQADVEKAIRRAQHCALMPTYHKDLDFMKDPKLFDPEKPIRPHKY
;
A
#
# COMPACT_ATOMS: atom_id res chain seq x y z
N MET A 1 -24.32 -52.79 2.53
CA MET A 1 -23.23 -52.98 3.50
C MET A 1 -21.89 -52.83 2.77
N LEU A 2 -21.28 -51.65 2.82
CA LEU A 2 -19.89 -51.42 2.41
C LEU A 2 -19.21 -50.72 3.58
N ARG A 3 -18.21 -51.40 4.14
CA ARG A 3 -17.45 -51.02 5.34
C ARG A 3 -16.53 -49.84 5.00
N CYS A 4 -16.65 -48.75 5.75
CA CYS A 4 -15.62 -47.71 5.86
C CYS A 4 -14.75 -48.05 7.08
N HIS A 5 -13.50 -48.41 6.83
CA HIS A 5 -12.37 -48.57 7.75
C HIS A 5 -11.15 -48.43 6.83
N SER A 6 -10.15 -47.56 7.00
CA SER A 6 -9.66 -46.82 8.15
C SER A 6 -8.84 -45.66 7.58
N ALA A 7 -9.06 -44.42 8.00
CA ALA A 7 -8.13 -43.34 7.71
C ALA A 7 -7.24 -43.17 8.95
N ASP A 8 -5.95 -43.38 8.73
CA ASP A 8 -4.91 -43.34 9.74
C ASP A 8 -4.89 -41.99 10.47
N TYR A 9 -5.08 -42.05 11.78
CA TYR A 9 -4.84 -40.94 12.69
C TYR A 9 -3.34 -40.65 12.71
N VAL A 10 -2.89 -39.72 11.87
CA VAL A 10 -1.56 -39.14 11.99
C VAL A 10 -1.49 -38.40 13.33
N THR A 11 -0.57 -38.85 14.17
CA THR A 11 -0.32 -38.38 15.53
C THR A 11 -0.17 -36.86 15.60
N ALA A 12 -0.99 -36.22 16.44
CA ALA A 12 -1.03 -34.78 16.71
C ALA A 12 0.27 -34.19 17.31
N SER A 13 1.35 -34.97 17.43
CA SER A 13 2.63 -34.56 18.01
C SER A 13 3.63 -33.97 17.00
N GLN A 14 3.40 -34.11 15.69
CA GLN A 14 4.32 -33.57 14.66
C GLN A 14 3.95 -32.18 14.13
N ILE A 15 2.79 -31.62 14.51
CA ILE A 15 2.25 -30.35 13.96
C ILE A 15 2.69 -29.11 14.77
N LEU A 16 3.18 -29.31 16.00
CA LEU A 16 3.53 -28.22 16.92
C LEU A 16 4.79 -27.39 16.57
N PRO A 17 5.83 -27.89 15.89
CA PRO A 17 6.98 -27.04 15.55
C PRO A 17 6.67 -26.06 14.38
N ASP A 18 5.77 -26.41 13.46
CA ASP A 18 5.40 -25.57 12.31
C ASP A 18 4.52 -24.38 12.71
N LEU A 19 3.60 -24.56 13.66
CA LEU A 19 2.77 -23.48 14.20
C LEU A 19 3.60 -22.45 14.98
N TYR A 20 4.66 -22.89 15.67
CA TYR A 20 5.53 -21.99 16.44
C TYR A 20 6.43 -21.13 15.53
N PHE A 21 6.94 -21.68 14.42
CA PHE A 21 7.74 -20.91 13.46
C PHE A 21 6.88 -19.90 12.67
N CYS A 22 5.62 -20.24 12.39
CA CYS A 22 4.63 -19.30 11.84
C CYS A 22 4.31 -18.17 12.85
N TYR A 23 4.18 -18.48 14.14
CA TYR A 23 3.95 -17.48 15.19
C TYR A 23 5.13 -16.49 15.37
N LEU A 24 6.37 -16.96 15.26
CA LEU A 24 7.58 -16.12 15.37
C LEU A 24 7.81 -15.23 14.15
N SER A 25 7.40 -15.66 12.95
CA SER A 25 7.42 -14.81 11.75
C SER A 25 6.28 -13.77 11.76
N ASN A 26 5.12 -14.10 12.35
CA ASN A 26 3.99 -13.19 12.54
C ASN A 26 4.29 -11.96 13.42
N SER A 27 5.33 -12.01 14.27
CA SER A 27 5.70 -10.88 15.13
C SER A 27 6.51 -9.78 14.42
N ARG A 28 7.25 -10.11 13.35
CA ARG A 28 8.05 -9.13 12.59
C ARG A 28 7.22 -8.27 11.65
N ASP A 29 6.16 -8.83 11.07
CA ASP A 29 5.31 -8.10 10.11
C ASP A 29 4.32 -7.16 10.79
N TYR A 30 3.96 -7.39 12.06
CA TYR A 30 3.10 -6.50 12.84
C TYR A 30 3.81 -5.19 13.27
N GLN A 31 5.13 -5.21 13.45
CA GLN A 31 5.90 -4.04 13.91
C GLN A 31 6.14 -2.97 12.82
N ASN A 32 5.90 -3.29 11.55
CA ASN A 32 6.11 -2.38 10.42
C ASN A 32 4.84 -1.65 9.96
N ASP A 33 3.78 -1.68 10.77
CA ASP A 33 2.56 -0.90 10.52
C ASP A 33 2.85 0.59 10.75
N SER A 34 2.64 1.41 9.72
CA SER A 34 3.10 2.81 9.59
C SER A 34 2.66 3.79 10.71
N SER A 35 1.89 3.32 11.68
CA SER A 35 1.46 4.06 12.87
C SER A 35 2.53 4.09 13.97
N GLN A 36 3.36 3.03 14.11
CA GLN A 36 4.41 3.00 15.15
C GLN A 36 5.69 3.74 14.75
N GLU A 37 6.08 3.71 13.47
CA GLU A 37 7.26 4.45 13.00
C GLU A 37 7.05 5.98 13.06
N LYS A 38 5.81 6.45 12.87
CA LYS A 38 5.43 7.86 13.02
C LYS A 38 5.48 8.33 14.47
N MET A 39 5.14 7.45 15.43
CA MET A 39 5.21 7.75 16.86
C MET A 39 6.65 7.67 17.41
N LEU A 40 7.50 6.81 16.86
CA LEU A 40 8.92 6.69 17.23
C LEU A 40 9.82 7.78 16.59
N LYS A 41 9.44 8.32 15.42
CA LYS A 41 10.09 9.50 14.83
C LYS A 41 9.71 10.80 15.54
N LEU A 42 8.47 10.93 16.03
CA LEU A 42 8.03 12.09 16.81
C LEU A 42 8.73 12.15 18.19
N THR A 43 8.83 11.02 18.87
CA THR A 43 9.51 10.93 20.18
C THR A 43 11.01 11.18 20.08
N LYS A 44 11.68 10.76 18.99
CA LYS A 44 13.09 11.13 18.72
C LYS A 44 13.30 12.61 18.40
N PHE A 45 12.30 13.30 17.86
CA PHE A 45 12.37 14.75 17.59
C PHE A 45 12.17 15.59 18.86
N ILE A 46 11.40 15.08 19.83
CA ILE A 46 11.18 15.74 21.13
C ILE A 46 12.41 15.60 22.03
N THR A 47 13.14 14.49 21.98
CA THR A 47 14.36 14.29 22.78
C THR A 47 15.61 15.00 22.24
N GLN A 48 15.56 15.56 21.02
CA GLN A 48 16.67 16.33 20.44
C GLN A 48 16.55 17.84 20.67
N ASN A 49 15.44 18.31 21.26
CA ASN A 49 15.19 19.74 21.53
C ASN A 49 14.81 20.03 22.98
N ALA A 50 15.05 19.10 23.93
CA ALA A 50 14.82 19.35 25.35
C ALA A 50 16.14 19.77 26.03
N PRO A 51 16.27 21.00 26.58
CA PRO A 51 17.41 21.33 27.42
C PRO A 51 17.27 20.61 28.76
N VAL A 52 18.28 19.80 29.11
CA VAL A 52 18.45 19.24 30.45
C VAL A 52 18.64 20.41 31.41
N LEU A 53 17.65 20.63 32.28
CA LEU A 53 17.70 21.63 33.36
C LEU A 53 18.71 21.16 34.42
N ILE A 54 19.97 21.56 34.23
CA ILE A 54 20.96 21.60 35.30
C ILE A 54 20.77 22.95 36.01
N LEU A 55 20.39 22.89 37.29
CA LEU A 55 20.37 24.05 38.19
C LEU A 55 21.81 24.52 38.42
N ALA A 56 22.24 25.53 37.69
CA ALA A 56 23.35 26.39 38.09
C ALA A 56 23.14 27.81 37.51
N SER A 57 23.05 28.75 38.43
CA SER A 57 23.10 30.21 38.28
C SER A 57 23.89 30.74 37.07
N GLY A 58 23.28 31.64 36.28
CA GLY A 58 24.02 32.48 35.33
C GLY A 58 23.17 33.12 34.25
N VAL A 59 22.85 34.41 34.42
CA VAL A 59 22.23 35.31 33.44
C VAL A 59 22.93 35.30 32.07
N ARG A 60 22.14 35.31 30.99
CA ARG A 60 22.31 36.18 29.80
C ARG A 60 21.14 36.01 28.83
N SER A 61 20.37 37.07 28.65
CA SER A 61 19.38 37.25 27.59
C SER A 61 20.06 37.36 26.23
N VAL A 62 19.65 36.54 25.27
CA VAL A 62 19.88 36.80 23.85
C VAL A 62 18.58 36.54 23.10
N SER A 63 17.95 37.64 22.70
CA SER A 63 16.87 37.68 21.73
C SER A 63 17.42 37.19 20.38
N PHE A 64 16.83 36.15 19.80
CA PHE A 64 17.07 35.80 18.39
C PHE A 64 15.80 36.02 17.59
N SER A 65 15.89 36.96 16.66
CA SER A 65 14.84 37.48 15.81
C SER A 65 14.32 36.42 14.85
N ALA A 66 12.99 36.35 14.71
CA ALA A 66 12.30 35.55 13.71
C ALA A 66 12.67 36.01 12.28
N LEU A 67 13.24 35.13 11.47
CA LEU A 67 13.30 35.33 10.02
C LEU A 67 11.87 35.24 9.47
N LYS A 68 11.37 36.37 8.98
CA LYS A 68 10.16 36.45 8.14
C LYS A 68 10.55 36.00 6.74
N TYR A 69 10.02 34.87 6.28
CA TYR A 69 9.99 34.56 4.85
C TYR A 69 8.95 35.44 4.18
N SER A 70 9.41 36.42 3.41
CA SER A 70 8.59 37.22 2.51
C SER A 70 8.24 36.37 1.29
N ASN A 71 7.01 35.88 1.22
CA ASN A 71 6.45 35.42 -0.05
C ASN A 71 6.00 36.67 -0.82
N ALA A 72 6.76 37.05 -1.83
CA ALA A 72 6.38 38.10 -2.78
C ALA A 72 5.09 37.66 -3.49
N THR A 73 3.97 38.30 -3.16
CA THR A 73 2.77 38.29 -3.99
C THR A 73 3.05 39.14 -5.24
N ALA A 74 3.61 38.50 -6.27
CA ALA A 74 3.65 39.09 -7.60
C ALA A 74 2.22 39.10 -8.15
N ALA A 75 1.62 40.28 -8.21
CA ALA A 75 0.39 40.52 -8.95
C ALA A 75 0.66 40.26 -10.44
N VAL A 76 0.21 39.12 -10.96
CA VAL A 76 0.15 38.87 -12.40
C VAL A 76 -1.09 39.57 -12.95
N ALA A 77 -0.87 40.77 -13.49
CA ALA A 77 -1.84 41.44 -14.34
C ALA A 77 -2.09 40.56 -15.57
N ALA A 78 -3.34 40.09 -15.73
CA ALA A 78 -3.80 39.39 -16.92
C ALA A 78 -3.92 40.38 -18.09
N GLY A 79 -2.80 40.61 -18.78
CA GLY A 79 -2.79 41.23 -20.09
C GLY A 79 -3.06 40.17 -21.16
N VAL A 80 -4.23 40.22 -21.79
CA VAL A 80 -4.52 39.47 -23.01
C VAL A 80 -3.68 40.10 -24.14
N ASN A 81 -2.50 39.54 -24.40
CA ASN A 81 -1.69 39.90 -25.57
C ASN A 81 -2.10 39.01 -26.74
N SER A 82 -3.09 39.47 -27.51
CA SER A 82 -3.37 38.93 -28.84
C SER A 82 -2.34 39.47 -29.84
N ASN A 83 -1.13 38.90 -29.79
CA ASN A 83 -0.22 38.92 -30.93
C ASN A 83 -0.77 37.91 -31.95
N VAL A 84 -1.66 38.38 -32.82
CA VAL A 84 -2.07 37.62 -34.00
C VAL A 84 -0.90 37.67 -34.97
N SER A 85 -0.16 36.58 -35.07
CA SER A 85 0.87 36.44 -36.09
C SER A 85 0.21 36.33 -37.47
N THR A 86 0.79 37.02 -38.45
CA THR A 86 0.25 37.15 -39.81
C THR A 86 0.53 35.93 -40.70
N ASN A 87 1.08 34.85 -40.15
CA ASN A 87 1.44 33.62 -40.86
C ASN A 87 0.59 32.44 -40.38
N ALA A 88 -0.20 31.84 -41.28
CA ALA A 88 -1.15 30.79 -40.93
C ALA A 88 -0.52 29.43 -40.52
N ASP A 89 0.78 29.24 -40.77
CA ASP A 89 1.52 27.99 -40.53
C ASP A 89 2.37 28.00 -39.25
N GLU A 90 2.27 29.05 -38.43
CA GLU A 90 2.97 29.08 -37.14
C GLU A 90 2.32 28.13 -36.11
N PRO A 91 3.12 27.43 -35.29
CA PRO A 91 2.58 26.52 -34.29
C PRO A 91 1.77 27.29 -33.25
N ILE A 92 0.50 26.90 -33.10
CA ILE A 92 -0.40 27.47 -32.10
C ILE A 92 -0.13 26.80 -30.74
N GLU A 93 -0.03 27.60 -29.69
CA GLU A 93 0.02 27.09 -28.31
C GLU A 93 -1.35 26.52 -27.91
N MET A 94 -1.51 25.21 -28.04
CA MET A 94 -2.70 24.46 -27.60
C MET A 94 -2.32 23.31 -26.66
N PRO A 95 -3.20 22.92 -25.71
CA PRO A 95 -3.00 21.68 -24.96
C PRO A 95 -2.94 20.50 -25.93
N ASN A 96 -2.12 19.49 -25.62
CA ASN A 96 -1.87 18.36 -26.53
C ASN A 96 -3.18 17.59 -26.85
N PRO A 97 -3.69 17.64 -28.09
CA PRO A 97 -4.94 16.97 -28.46
C PRO A 97 -4.80 15.43 -28.50
N PHE A 98 -3.57 14.90 -28.51
CA PHE A 98 -3.29 13.46 -28.54
C PHE A 98 -2.96 12.88 -27.15
N GLU A 99 -3.17 13.63 -26.06
CA GLU A 99 -2.94 13.13 -24.71
C GLU A 99 -3.97 12.04 -24.36
N LYS A 100 -3.46 10.84 -24.04
CA LYS A 100 -4.30 9.71 -23.62
C LYS A 100 -4.72 9.89 -22.17
N GLU A 101 -5.96 9.50 -21.86
CA GLU A 101 -6.46 9.48 -20.48
C GLU A 101 -5.56 8.65 -19.56
N ARG A 102 -5.40 9.13 -18.32
CA ARG A 102 -4.59 8.45 -17.31
C ARG A 102 -5.25 7.13 -16.93
N LYS A 103 -4.47 6.04 -16.95
CA LYS A 103 -4.95 4.73 -16.54
C LYS A 103 -5.23 4.71 -15.03
N VAL A 104 -6.46 4.36 -14.67
CA VAL A 104 -6.92 4.27 -13.28
C VAL A 104 -7.00 2.80 -12.85
N CYS A 105 -6.72 2.54 -11.57
CA CYS A 105 -6.78 1.20 -11.01
C CYS A 105 -8.23 0.68 -10.92
N ILE A 106 -8.44 -0.63 -11.01
CA ILE A 106 -9.77 -1.28 -10.89
C ILE A 106 -10.53 -0.88 -9.61
N LEU A 107 -9.86 -0.89 -8.45
CA LEU A 107 -10.47 -0.52 -7.16
C LEU A 107 -10.79 0.98 -7.09
N CYS A 108 -10.00 1.81 -7.76
CA CYS A 108 -10.17 3.25 -7.84
C CYS A 108 -11.36 3.59 -8.77
N LYS A 109 -11.49 2.88 -9.89
CA LYS A 109 -12.58 3.05 -10.85
C LYS A 109 -13.94 2.73 -10.22
N HIS A 110 -14.00 1.72 -9.36
CA HIS A 110 -15.22 1.31 -8.66
C HIS A 110 -15.35 1.90 -7.24
N ASN A 111 -14.42 2.76 -6.81
CA ASN A 111 -14.39 3.34 -5.45
C ASN A 111 -14.49 2.30 -4.31
N ILE A 112 -13.93 1.11 -4.51
CA ILE A 112 -13.99 0.01 -3.54
C ILE A 112 -12.88 0.21 -2.50
N ILE A 113 -13.26 0.09 -1.22
CA ILE A 113 -12.34 0.05 -0.09
C ILE A 113 -12.19 -1.43 0.31
N PRO A 114 -10.96 -1.99 0.27
CA PRO A 114 -10.75 -3.38 0.61
C PRO A 114 -10.86 -3.60 2.12
N ASP A 115 -11.82 -4.42 2.53
CA ASP A 115 -12.02 -4.84 3.93
C ASP A 115 -11.64 -6.31 4.12
N TYR A 116 -11.04 -6.62 5.28
CA TYR A 116 -10.64 -7.99 5.66
C TYR A 116 -11.82 -8.98 5.77
N LYS A 117 -13.04 -8.46 5.90
CA LYS A 117 -14.27 -9.26 5.97
C LYS A 117 -14.73 -9.76 4.60
N ASN A 118 -14.32 -9.08 3.53
CA ASN A 118 -14.79 -9.36 2.17
C ASN A 118 -13.87 -10.39 1.49
N ILE A 119 -13.94 -11.65 1.96
CA ILE A 119 -13.05 -12.74 1.51
C ILE A 119 -13.14 -12.95 0.00
N LYS A 120 -14.36 -12.86 -0.57
CA LYS A 120 -14.59 -13.01 -2.02
C LYS A 120 -13.71 -12.07 -2.85
N LEU A 121 -13.64 -10.79 -2.47
CA LEU A 121 -12.80 -9.80 -3.17
C LEU A 121 -11.30 -10.09 -2.96
N LEU A 122 -10.90 -10.38 -1.72
CA LEU A 122 -9.49 -10.58 -1.36
C LEU A 122 -8.90 -11.84 -1.99
N SER A 123 -9.70 -12.90 -2.08
CA SER A 123 -9.32 -14.18 -2.69
C SER A 123 -8.90 -14.03 -4.16
N GLN A 124 -9.40 -13.01 -4.86
CA GLN A 124 -9.03 -12.74 -6.25
C GLN A 124 -7.56 -12.32 -6.37
N PHE A 125 -7.01 -11.64 -5.35
CA PHE A 125 -5.62 -11.17 -5.31
C PHE A 125 -4.62 -12.22 -4.83
N GLN A 126 -5.08 -13.46 -4.61
CA GLN A 126 -4.27 -14.58 -4.16
C GLN A 126 -4.10 -15.63 -5.28
N SER A 127 -2.92 -16.25 -5.35
CA SER A 127 -2.66 -17.38 -6.23
C SER A 127 -3.54 -18.57 -5.84
N PRO A 128 -4.25 -19.20 -6.81
CA PRO A 128 -5.17 -20.29 -6.52
C PRO A 128 -4.49 -21.48 -5.83
N TYR A 129 -3.29 -21.85 -6.28
CA TYR A 129 -2.58 -23.04 -5.82
C TYR A 129 -1.52 -22.76 -4.76
N THR A 130 -0.96 -21.56 -4.73
CA THR A 130 0.18 -21.23 -3.85
C THR A 130 -0.21 -20.36 -2.66
N GLY A 131 -1.39 -19.73 -2.70
CA GLY A 131 -1.81 -18.83 -1.62
C GLY A 131 -0.99 -17.53 -1.54
N ARG A 132 -0.04 -17.30 -2.47
CA ARG A 132 0.80 -16.10 -2.52
C ARG A 132 -0.02 -14.92 -3.03
N ILE A 133 0.15 -13.76 -2.41
CA ILE A 133 -0.48 -12.50 -2.83
C ILE A 133 0.21 -11.99 -4.09
N TYR A 134 -0.56 -11.62 -5.12
CA TYR A 134 0.00 -11.07 -6.34
C TYR A 134 0.58 -9.67 -6.13
N GLY A 135 1.74 -9.42 -6.74
CA GLY A 135 2.39 -8.12 -6.71
C GLY A 135 1.78 -7.11 -7.68
N ARG A 136 2.16 -5.84 -7.50
CA ARG A 136 1.67 -4.70 -8.30
C ARG A 136 1.86 -4.86 -9.82
N HIS A 137 2.94 -5.50 -10.26
CA HIS A 137 3.24 -5.68 -11.68
C HIS A 137 2.26 -6.65 -12.38
N ILE A 138 1.51 -7.44 -11.61
CA ILE A 138 0.46 -8.34 -12.07
C ILE A 138 -0.91 -7.65 -11.91
N THR A 139 -1.23 -7.20 -10.69
CA THR A 139 -2.57 -6.67 -10.37
C THR A 139 -2.85 -5.29 -10.99
N GLY A 140 -1.81 -4.50 -11.28
CA GLY A 140 -1.95 -3.15 -11.82
C GLY A 140 -2.56 -2.12 -10.85
N LEU A 141 -2.60 -2.42 -9.54
CA LEU A 141 -3.19 -1.52 -8.54
C LEU A 141 -2.34 -0.28 -8.25
N CYS A 142 -2.97 0.77 -7.71
CA CYS A 142 -2.25 1.90 -7.10
C CYS A 142 -1.44 1.44 -5.88
N LYS A 143 -0.32 2.11 -5.57
CA LYS A 143 0.53 1.74 -4.42
C LYS A 143 -0.24 1.71 -3.10
N GLN A 144 -1.13 2.67 -2.89
CA GLN A 144 -1.97 2.77 -1.69
C GLN A 144 -2.93 1.57 -1.62
N LYS A 145 -3.75 1.37 -2.66
CA LYS A 145 -4.72 0.27 -2.72
C LYS A 145 -4.07 -1.12 -2.64
N GLN A 146 -2.87 -1.29 -3.21
CA GLN A 146 -2.10 -2.53 -3.07
C GLN A 146 -1.74 -2.80 -1.60
N ALA A 147 -1.23 -1.79 -0.89
CA ALA A 147 -0.91 -1.92 0.53
C ALA A 147 -2.15 -2.21 1.38
N ASP A 148 -3.27 -1.56 1.07
CA ASP A 148 -4.55 -1.81 1.76
C ASP A 148 -5.04 -3.24 1.55
N VAL A 149 -4.96 -3.77 0.32
CA VAL A 149 -5.30 -5.16 0.00
C VAL A 149 -4.39 -6.15 0.73
N GLU A 150 -3.08 -5.94 0.71
CA GLU A 150 -2.12 -6.80 1.43
C GLU A 150 -2.37 -6.80 2.94
N LYS A 151 -2.70 -5.64 3.51
CA LYS A 151 -3.07 -5.53 4.93
C LYS A 151 -4.38 -6.26 5.23
N ALA A 152 -5.39 -6.09 4.38
CA ALA A 152 -6.68 -6.76 4.53
C ALA A 152 -6.55 -8.29 4.41
N ILE A 153 -5.74 -8.80 3.47
CA ILE A 153 -5.45 -10.23 3.30
C ILE A 153 -4.74 -10.80 4.54
N ARG A 154 -3.64 -10.18 4.98
CA ARG A 154 -2.92 -10.64 6.17
C ARG A 154 -3.84 -10.65 7.40
N ARG A 155 -4.66 -9.61 7.56
CA ARG A 155 -5.65 -9.56 8.64
C ARG A 155 -6.70 -10.67 8.54
N ALA A 156 -7.22 -10.94 7.34
CA ALA A 156 -8.19 -12.03 7.13
C ALA A 156 -7.57 -13.40 7.45
N GLN A 157 -6.32 -13.62 7.06
CA GLN A 157 -5.56 -14.85 7.36
C GLN A 157 -5.33 -15.01 8.87
N HIS A 158 -4.92 -13.96 9.57
CA HIS A 158 -4.73 -13.99 11.02
C HIS A 158 -6.04 -14.22 11.78
N CYS A 159 -7.16 -13.74 11.25
CA CYS A 159 -8.50 -13.98 11.80
C CYS A 159 -9.11 -15.34 11.37
N ALA A 160 -8.35 -16.19 10.67
CA ALA A 160 -8.83 -17.47 10.13
C ALA A 160 -10.06 -17.37 9.21
N LEU A 161 -10.26 -16.20 8.57
CA LEU A 161 -11.33 -15.99 7.59
C LEU A 161 -10.93 -16.41 6.18
N MET A 162 -9.61 -16.49 5.89
CA MET A 162 -9.09 -16.84 4.57
C MET A 162 -7.84 -17.72 4.71
N PRO A 163 -7.69 -18.77 3.88
CA PRO A 163 -6.53 -19.65 3.91
C PRO A 163 -5.23 -18.96 3.43
N THR A 164 -4.10 -19.43 3.96
CA THR A 164 -2.76 -18.90 3.64
C THR A 164 -2.10 -19.64 2.47
N TYR A 165 -2.27 -20.96 2.37
CA TYR A 165 -1.51 -21.81 1.45
C TYR A 165 -2.17 -22.04 0.08
N HIS A 166 -3.49 -21.98 0.03
CA HIS A 166 -4.28 -22.18 -1.19
C HIS A 166 -5.49 -21.26 -1.13
N LYS A 167 -6.16 -21.04 -2.26
CA LYS A 167 -7.43 -20.32 -2.32
C LYS A 167 -8.59 -21.26 -1.96
N ASP A 168 -9.63 -20.74 -1.31
CA ASP A 168 -10.84 -21.52 -1.04
C ASP A 168 -11.47 -22.07 -2.33
N LEU A 169 -12.00 -23.28 -2.25
CA LEU A 169 -12.60 -23.99 -3.39
C LEU A 169 -13.83 -23.25 -3.95
N ASP A 170 -14.60 -22.59 -3.10
CA ASP A 170 -15.79 -21.84 -3.48
C ASP A 170 -15.47 -20.68 -4.44
N PHE A 171 -14.29 -20.08 -4.28
CA PHE A 171 -13.86 -18.93 -5.07
C PHE A 171 -12.95 -19.30 -6.25
N MET A 172 -12.68 -20.59 -6.48
CA MET A 172 -11.82 -21.05 -7.59
C MET A 172 -12.40 -20.71 -8.97
N LYS A 173 -13.73 -20.69 -9.10
CA LYS A 173 -14.45 -20.52 -10.37
C LYS A 173 -14.85 -19.06 -10.66
N ASP A 174 -14.46 -18.12 -9.80
CA ASP A 174 -14.75 -16.70 -10.01
C ASP A 174 -14.04 -16.18 -11.27
N PRO A 175 -14.64 -15.25 -12.03
CA PRO A 175 -13.98 -14.65 -13.18
C PRO A 175 -12.68 -13.97 -12.76
N LYS A 176 -11.59 -14.29 -13.45
CA LYS A 176 -10.27 -13.71 -13.17
C LYS A 176 -10.24 -12.24 -13.56
N LEU A 177 -9.77 -11.39 -12.66
CA LEU A 177 -9.64 -9.96 -12.89
C LEU A 177 -8.31 -9.57 -13.55
N PHE A 178 -7.31 -10.43 -13.43
CA PHE A 178 -5.97 -10.27 -13.98
C PHE A 178 -5.38 -11.62 -14.34
N ASP A 179 -4.55 -11.62 -15.38
CA ASP A 179 -3.84 -12.79 -15.86
C ASP A 179 -2.39 -12.77 -15.33
N PRO A 180 -2.02 -13.71 -14.43
CA PRO A 180 -0.67 -13.74 -13.85
C PRO A 180 0.42 -14.07 -14.88
N GLU A 181 0.04 -14.69 -16.00
CA GLU A 181 0.96 -15.08 -17.08
C GLU A 181 1.41 -13.89 -17.95
N LYS A 182 0.66 -12.77 -17.92
CA LYS A 182 0.96 -11.58 -18.72
C LYS A 182 1.16 -10.34 -17.84
N PRO A 183 2.26 -10.27 -17.07
CA PRO A 183 2.53 -9.11 -16.23
C PRO A 183 2.88 -7.87 -17.06
N ILE A 184 2.58 -6.67 -16.51
CA ILE A 184 2.87 -5.38 -17.15
C ILE A 184 4.36 -5.15 -17.33
N ARG A 185 5.16 -5.64 -16.38
CA ARG A 185 6.62 -5.60 -16.42
C ARG A 185 7.12 -7.03 -16.25
N PRO A 186 8.01 -7.52 -17.13
CA PRO A 186 8.54 -8.87 -16.97
C PRO A 186 9.30 -8.99 -15.65
N HIS A 187 9.22 -10.16 -15.02
CA HIS A 187 10.12 -10.51 -13.94
C HIS A 187 11.56 -10.57 -14.46
N LYS A 188 12.52 -10.29 -13.58
CA LYS A 188 13.95 -10.18 -13.92
C LYS A 188 14.62 -11.55 -14.18
N TYR A 189 13.89 -12.65 -13.99
CA TYR A 189 14.40 -14.02 -14.09
C TYR A 189 13.55 -14.80 -15.09
#